data_AF-A0A2V9S5R8-F1
#
_entry.id   AF-A0A2V9S5R8-F1
#
_cell.length_a   1.000
_cell.length_b   1.000
_cell.length_c   1.000
_cell.angle_alpha   90.00
_cell.angle_beta   90.00
_cell.angle_gamma   90.00
#
_symmetry.space_group_name_H-M   'P 1'
#
loop_
_entity.id
_entity.type
_entity.pdbx_description
1 polymer ?
#
loop_
_entity_poly.entity_id
_entity_poly.type
_entity_poly.pdbx_seq_one_letter_code
_entity_poly.pdbx_strand_id
1 'polypeptide(L)'
;MVALAVLPLLVVGSARSSLAQTSKPKTFSSPGEAANALFQAVQREDEQTLEAIFGAGTEVTSSKDEVEDKLERERFSQKYQEMHRLVREPDGSTVLYIGAENWPFPISLVSKNGAW
;
A
#
# COMPACT_ATOMS: atom_id res chain seq x y z
N MET A 1 -17.66 65.52 -16.53
CA MET A 1 -17.60 64.71 -15.29
C MET A 1 -17.37 63.27 -15.69
N VAL A 2 -16.21 62.74 -15.30
CA VAL A 2 -15.73 61.40 -15.60
C VAL A 2 -16.45 60.39 -14.69
N ALA A 3 -16.90 59.26 -15.25
CA ALA A 3 -17.27 58.08 -14.46
C ALA A 3 -16.71 56.84 -15.17
N LEU A 4 -15.45 56.54 -14.85
CA LEU A 4 -14.75 55.32 -15.26
C LEU A 4 -15.15 54.23 -14.26
N ALA A 5 -16.01 53.30 -14.68
CA ALA A 5 -16.41 52.16 -13.86
C ALA A 5 -15.32 51.08 -13.90
N VAL A 6 -14.71 50.83 -12.74
CA VAL A 6 -13.69 49.79 -12.53
C VAL A 6 -14.41 48.43 -12.43
N LEU A 7 -14.11 47.52 -13.35
CA LEU A 7 -14.54 46.11 -13.28
C LEU A 7 -13.62 45.35 -12.30
N PRO A 8 -14.14 44.62 -11.30
CA PRO A 8 -13.32 43.74 -10.49
C PRO A 8 -13.04 42.43 -11.26
N LEU A 9 -11.75 42.12 -11.35
CA LEU A 9 -11.21 40.87 -11.87
C LEU A 9 -11.55 39.72 -10.91
N LEU A 10 -12.47 38.82 -11.29
CA LEU A 10 -12.85 37.67 -10.48
C LEU A 10 -11.96 36.47 -10.86
N VAL A 11 -10.87 36.30 -10.10
CA VAL A 11 -9.99 35.13 -10.19
C VAL A 11 -10.72 33.93 -9.60
N VAL A 12 -11.30 33.09 -10.46
CA VAL A 12 -11.76 31.75 -10.06
C VAL A 12 -10.56 30.82 -10.14
N GLY A 13 -9.80 30.76 -9.04
CA GLY A 13 -8.82 29.72 -8.82
C GLY A 13 -9.54 28.41 -8.54
N SER A 14 -9.76 27.60 -9.57
CA SER A 14 -10.22 26.22 -9.41
C SER A 14 -9.11 25.43 -8.72
N ALA A 15 -9.16 25.37 -7.39
CA ALA A 15 -8.36 24.44 -6.62
C ALA A 15 -8.77 23.02 -7.05
N ARG A 16 -7.96 22.40 -7.92
CA ARG A 16 -7.99 20.96 -8.14
C ARG A 16 -7.64 20.31 -6.81
N SER A 17 -8.65 19.99 -6.03
CA SER A 17 -8.49 19.11 -4.89
C SER A 17 -8.12 17.75 -5.47
N SER A 18 -6.82 17.42 -5.42
CA SER A 18 -6.35 16.06 -5.70
C SER A 18 -6.94 15.16 -4.64
N LEU A 19 -8.10 14.57 -4.94
CA LEU A 19 -8.60 13.42 -4.21
C LEU A 19 -7.65 12.28 -4.55
N ALA A 20 -6.70 11.99 -3.66
CA ALA A 20 -6.03 10.70 -3.67
C ALA A 20 -7.15 9.64 -3.53
N GLN A 21 -7.49 8.98 -4.64
CA GLN A 21 -8.43 7.87 -4.63
C GLN A 21 -7.74 6.72 -3.91
N THR A 22 -7.88 6.71 -2.59
CA THR A 22 -7.54 5.55 -1.76
C THR A 22 -8.55 4.46 -2.09
N SER A 23 -8.17 3.57 -3.00
CA SER A 23 -8.92 2.35 -3.29
C SER A 23 -9.00 1.54 -2.00
N LYS A 24 -10.16 0.96 -1.70
CA LYS A 24 -10.28 0.11 -0.50
C LYS A 24 -9.31 -1.07 -0.62
N PRO A 25 -8.54 -1.40 0.43
CA PRO A 25 -7.71 -2.59 0.44
C PRO A 25 -8.54 -3.83 0.09
N LYS A 26 -7.96 -4.71 -0.72
CA LYS A 26 -8.51 -6.04 -0.99
C LYS A 26 -8.60 -6.79 0.33
N THR A 27 -9.73 -7.44 0.55
CA THR A 27 -9.98 -8.21 1.77
C THR A 27 -9.75 -9.69 1.53
N PHE A 28 -9.32 -10.39 2.57
CA PHE A 28 -9.02 -11.81 2.52
C PHE A 28 -9.75 -12.59 3.62
N SER A 29 -9.99 -13.88 3.39
CA SER A 29 -10.68 -14.73 4.37
C SER A 29 -9.77 -15.13 5.54
N SER A 30 -8.46 -15.00 5.38
CA SER A 30 -7.47 -15.31 6.42
C SER A 30 -6.18 -14.50 6.24
N PRO A 31 -5.34 -14.36 7.29
CA PRO A 31 -4.03 -13.72 7.16
C PRO A 31 -3.10 -14.49 6.23
N GLY A 32 -3.22 -15.82 6.21
CA GLY A 32 -2.42 -16.70 5.34
C GLY A 32 -2.73 -16.48 3.86
N GLU A 33 -4.01 -16.26 3.52
CA GLU A 33 -4.42 -15.93 2.16
C GLU A 33 -3.87 -14.57 1.73
N ALA A 34 -3.92 -13.57 2.61
CA ALA A 34 -3.36 -12.24 2.35
C ALA A 34 -1.83 -12.29 2.15
N ALA A 35 -1.10 -12.99 3.02
CA ALA A 35 0.35 -13.15 2.92
C ALA A 35 0.76 -13.89 1.64
N ASN A 36 0.04 -14.94 1.27
CA ASN A 36 0.29 -15.68 0.03
C ASN A 36 -0.03 -14.84 -1.22
N ALA A 37 -1.12 -14.06 -1.19
CA ALA A 37 -1.46 -13.15 -2.29
C ALA A 37 -0.38 -12.07 -2.48
N LEU A 38 0.12 -11.50 -1.39
CA LEU A 38 1.25 -10.58 -1.40
C LEU A 38 2.49 -11.22 -2.03
N PHE A 39 2.87 -12.41 -1.57
CA PHE A 39 4.02 -13.14 -2.10
C PHE A 39 3.90 -13.44 -3.60
N GLN A 40 2.73 -13.85 -4.08
CA GLN A 40 2.51 -14.08 -5.51
C GLN A 40 2.54 -12.80 -6.33
N ALA A 41 2.00 -11.69 -5.80
CA ALA A 41 2.03 -10.41 -6.48
C ALA A 41 3.47 -9.89 -6.62
N VAL A 42 4.29 -10.02 -5.56
CA VAL A 42 5.71 -9.67 -5.61
C VAL A 42 6.47 -10.52 -6.63
N GLN A 43 6.28 -11.84 -6.64
CA GLN A 43 6.96 -12.73 -7.59
C GLN A 43 6.60 -12.47 -9.06
N ARG A 44 5.40 -11.94 -9.32
CA ARG A 44 4.92 -11.62 -10.67
C ARG A 44 5.20 -10.17 -11.07
N GLU A 45 5.83 -9.38 -10.19
CA GLU A 45 5.99 -7.94 -10.36
C GLU A 45 4.64 -7.24 -10.67
N ASP A 46 3.56 -7.74 -10.06
CA ASP A 46 2.19 -7.32 -10.33
C ASP A 46 1.80 -6.14 -9.44
N GLU A 47 2.20 -4.94 -9.88
CA GLU A 47 2.01 -3.70 -9.15
C GLU A 47 0.54 -3.38 -8.89
N GLN A 48 -0.34 -3.67 -9.85
CA GLN A 48 -1.78 -3.45 -9.67
C GLN A 48 -2.35 -4.31 -8.54
N THR A 49 -1.94 -5.57 -8.45
CA THR A 49 -2.35 -6.43 -7.34
C THR A 49 -1.76 -5.97 -6.01
N LEU A 50 -0.53 -5.46 -5.99
CA LEU A 50 0.09 -4.93 -4.78
C LEU A 50 -0.63 -3.68 -4.25
N GLU A 51 -0.93 -2.72 -5.14
CA GLU A 51 -1.74 -1.54 -4.80
C GLU A 51 -3.11 -1.96 -4.25
N ALA A 52 -3.75 -2.94 -4.90
CA ALA A 52 -5.04 -3.45 -4.43
C ALA A 52 -4.93 -4.12 -3.06
N ILE A 53 -3.87 -4.89 -2.78
CA ILE A 53 -3.63 -5.52 -1.47
C ILE A 53 -3.49 -4.47 -0.38
N PHE A 54 -2.70 -3.42 -0.61
CA PHE A 54 -2.46 -2.39 0.41
C PHE A 54 -3.56 -1.33 0.48
N GLY A 55 -4.39 -1.19 -0.56
CA GLY A 55 -5.40 -0.14 -0.68
C GLY A 55 -4.79 1.27 -0.69
N ALA A 56 -3.56 1.37 -1.14
CA ALA A 56 -2.81 2.60 -1.29
C ALA A 56 -2.25 2.66 -2.72
N GLY A 57 -1.89 3.87 -3.17
CA GLY A 57 -1.28 4.02 -4.48
C GLY A 57 0.17 3.57 -4.49
N THR A 58 0.86 3.91 -5.58
CA THR A 58 2.29 3.64 -5.80
C THR A 58 3.21 4.15 -4.68
N GLU A 59 2.73 5.09 -3.86
CA GLU A 59 3.44 5.62 -2.69
C GLU A 59 3.82 4.56 -1.63
N VAL A 60 3.12 3.42 -1.60
CA VAL A 60 3.39 2.31 -0.67
C VAL A 60 4.11 1.15 -1.37
N THR A 61 4.03 1.07 -2.70
CA THR A 61 4.60 -0.04 -3.48
C THR A 61 5.88 0.31 -4.22
N SER A 62 6.27 1.59 -4.28
CA SER A 62 7.44 2.08 -5.01
C SER A 62 8.18 3.19 -4.25
N SER A 63 9.51 3.11 -4.23
CA SER A 63 10.43 4.15 -3.76
C SER A 63 10.68 5.25 -4.80
N LYS A 64 10.14 5.08 -6.03
CA LYS A 64 10.45 5.86 -7.25
C LYS A 64 11.84 5.61 -7.83
N ASP A 65 12.53 4.56 -7.37
CA ASP A 65 13.73 4.01 -8.00
C ASP A 65 13.44 2.54 -8.39
N GLU A 66 13.33 2.27 -9.68
CA GLU A 66 12.98 0.95 -10.20
C GLU A 66 14.00 -0.14 -9.81
N VAL A 67 15.29 0.23 -9.65
CA VAL A 67 16.33 -0.71 -9.26
C VAL A 67 16.20 -1.06 -7.79
N GLU A 68 15.96 -0.07 -6.94
CA GLU A 68 15.69 -0.27 -5.51
C GLU A 68 14.43 -1.12 -5.31
N ASP A 69 13.32 -0.76 -5.96
CA ASP A 69 12.06 -1.49 -5.90
C ASP A 69 12.24 -2.98 -6.26
N LYS A 70 12.99 -3.25 -7.33
CA LYS A 70 13.27 -4.62 -7.76
C LYS A 70 14.09 -5.39 -6.72
N LEU A 71 15.15 -4.77 -6.19
CA LEU A 71 15.99 -5.39 -5.17
C LEU A 71 15.19 -5.68 -3.88
N GLU A 72 14.31 -4.77 -3.48
CA GLU A 72 13.43 -4.97 -2.33
C GLU A 72 12.44 -6.12 -2.55
N ARG A 73 11.82 -6.20 -3.73
CA ARG A 73 10.92 -7.30 -4.12
C ARG A 73 11.64 -8.65 -4.13
N GLU A 74 12.84 -8.71 -4.69
CA GLU A 74 13.68 -9.91 -4.71
C GLU A 74 14.05 -10.34 -3.28
N ARG A 75 14.49 -9.39 -2.44
CA ARG A 75 14.85 -9.64 -1.05
C ARG A 75 13.67 -10.14 -0.24
N PHE A 76 12.50 -9.52 -0.38
CA PHE A 76 11.27 -9.97 0.24
C PHE A 76 10.94 -11.40 -0.17
N SER A 77 10.99 -11.71 -1.48
CA SER A 77 10.66 -13.03 -2.01
C SER A 77 11.59 -14.11 -1.45
N GLN A 78 12.90 -13.84 -1.42
CA GLN A 78 13.89 -14.75 -0.85
C GLN A 78 13.65 -14.98 0.64
N LYS A 79 13.43 -13.91 1.41
CA LYS A 79 13.17 -14.00 2.86
C LYS A 79 11.88 -14.76 3.15
N TYR A 80 10.81 -14.49 2.41
CA TYR A 80 9.53 -15.19 2.55
C TYR A 80 9.65 -16.69 2.29
N GLN A 81 10.44 -17.08 1.27
CA GLN A 81 10.71 -18.48 0.94
C GLN A 81 11.63 -19.16 1.95
N GLU A 82 12.64 -18.44 2.48
CA GLU A 82 13.54 -18.94 3.52
C GLU A 82 12.74 -19.34 4.78
N MET A 83 11.86 -18.45 5.24
CA MET A 83 10.89 -18.73 6.28
C MET A 83 9.81 -17.64 6.28
N HIS A 84 8.56 -18.02 6.56
CA HIS A 84 7.54 -17.04 6.93
C HIS A 84 6.62 -17.60 8.02
N ARG A 85 6.15 -16.72 8.90
CA ARG A 85 5.12 -17.05 9.88
C ARG A 85 4.23 -15.85 10.16
N LEU A 86 2.98 -16.14 10.52
CA LEU A 86 2.01 -15.14 10.92
C LEU A 86 1.84 -15.20 12.43
N VAL A 87 1.93 -14.06 13.10
CA VAL A 87 1.81 -13.95 14.56
C VAL A 87 0.75 -12.94 14.88
N ARG A 88 -0.20 -13.34 15.73
CA ARG A 88 -1.18 -12.41 16.28
C ARG A 88 -0.56 -11.67 17.45
N GLU A 89 -0.45 -10.35 17.32
CA GLU A 89 0.11 -9.48 18.34
C GLU A 89 -0.96 -9.12 19.41
N PRO A 90 -0.55 -8.69 20.62
CA PRO A 90 -1.48 -8.34 21.70
C PRO A 90 -2.44 -7.19 21.36
N ASP A 91 -2.06 -6.31 20.43
CA ASP A 91 -2.89 -5.20 19.94
C ASP A 91 -4.02 -5.65 18.99
N GLY A 92 -4.05 -6.95 18.66
CA GLY A 92 -5.04 -7.51 17.76
C GLY A 92 -4.72 -7.30 16.28
N SER A 93 -3.48 -6.95 15.92
CA SER A 93 -2.95 -7.09 14.57
C SER A 93 -2.35 -8.49 14.35
N THR A 94 -2.10 -8.85 13.10
CA THR A 94 -1.34 -10.04 12.72
C THR A 94 -0.15 -9.59 11.87
N VAL A 95 1.06 -9.87 12.36
CA VAL A 95 2.29 -9.49 11.69
C VAL A 95 2.83 -10.68 10.91
N LEU A 96 3.20 -10.44 9.65
CA LEU A 96 3.96 -11.38 8.84
C LEU A 96 5.44 -11.22 9.20
N TYR A 97 6.05 -12.28 9.71
CA TYR A 97 7.50 -12.36 9.93
C TYR A 97 8.13 -13.17 8.81
N ILE A 98 9.25 -12.70 8.25
CA ILE A 98 9.97 -13.34 7.15
C ILE A 98 11.46 -13.52 7.45
N GLY A 99 12.08 -14.49 6.77
CA GLY A 99 13.51 -14.79 6.88
C GLY A 99 13.90 -15.48 8.18
N ALA A 100 15.10 -16.08 8.22
CA ALA A 100 15.63 -16.73 9.41
C ALA A 100 15.73 -15.78 10.63
N GLU A 101 15.87 -14.48 10.38
CA GLU A 101 16.00 -13.43 11.37
C GLU A 101 14.65 -13.03 12.01
N ASN A 102 13.52 -13.55 11.51
CA ASN A 102 12.18 -13.11 11.91
C ASN A 102 12.01 -11.59 11.76
N TRP A 103 12.25 -11.05 10.58
CA TRP A 103 11.98 -9.65 10.33
C TRP A 103 10.48 -9.39 10.22
N PRO A 104 9.91 -8.44 10.99
CA PRO A 104 8.51 -8.09 10.87
C PRO A 104 8.29 -7.29 9.58
N PHE A 105 7.31 -7.72 8.79
CA PHE A 105 6.84 -6.96 7.63
C PHE A 105 6.13 -5.68 8.13
N PRO A 106 6.43 -4.50 7.56
CA PRO A 106 5.99 -3.22 8.11
C PRO A 106 4.48 -2.99 8.05
N ILE A 107 3.76 -3.70 7.19
CA ILE A 107 2.30 -3.59 7.05
C ILE A 107 1.65 -4.80 7.72
N SER A 108 1.13 -4.58 8.93
CA SER A 108 0.38 -5.58 9.68
C SER A 108 -1.02 -5.81 9.09
N LEU A 109 -1.51 -7.04 9.21
CA LEU A 109 -2.86 -7.42 8.83
C LEU A 109 -3.82 -7.17 10.01
N VAL A 110 -4.99 -6.60 9.75
CA VAL A 110 -5.99 -6.31 10.79
C VAL A 110 -7.32 -6.95 10.43
N SER A 111 -7.93 -7.70 11.36
CA SER A 111 -9.24 -8.27 11.08
C SER A 111 -10.36 -7.25 11.31
N LYS A 112 -11.22 -7.06 10.31
CA LYS A 112 -12.46 -6.29 10.39
C LYS A 112 -13.61 -7.14 9.87
N ASN A 113 -14.64 -7.33 10.69
CA ASN A 113 -15.84 -8.10 10.35
C ASN A 113 -15.56 -9.54 9.86
N GLY A 114 -14.51 -10.19 10.38
CA GLY A 114 -14.13 -11.55 10.00
C GLY A 114 -13.33 -11.64 8.68
N ALA A 115 -13.04 -10.52 8.04
CA ALA A 115 -12.09 -10.42 6.93
C ALA A 115 -10.79 -9.76 7.39
N TRP A 116 -9.72 -9.96 6.62
CA TRP A 116 -8.39 -9.39 6.84
C TRP A 116 -8.05 -8.36 5.77
#